data_AF-A0A9D2C017-F1
#
_entry.id   AF-A0A9D2C017-F1
#
_cell.length_a   1.000
_cell.length_b   1.000
_cell.length_c   1.000
_cell.angle_alpha   90.00
_cell.angle_beta   90.00
_cell.angle_gamma   90.00
#
_symmetry.space_group_name_H-M   'P 1'
#
loop_
_entity.id
_entity.type
_entity.pdbx_description
1 polymer ?
#
loop_
_entity_poly.entity_id
_entity_poly.type
_entity_poly.pdbx_seq_one_letter_code
_entity_poly.pdbx_strand_id
1 'polypeptide(L)'
;MTERGVKLRRIVVLCVGAVFLLVLIGATIYCQTGYVSKLPVVQLGRPEKGCLPLDAVLDTGEEVYFHYVQQEEGPWGRRYILRRSQAYNYMDMEDGTMLVYEAATLEEPIVLSASVPLEVLYDGMEVRLG
;
A
#
# COMPACT_ATOMS: atom_id res chain seq x y z
N MET A 1 15.35 -19.79 50.37
CA MET A 1 14.55 -18.78 49.66
C MET A 1 13.26 -18.53 50.44
N THR A 2 13.02 -17.32 50.94
CA THR A 2 11.81 -16.98 51.72
C THR A 2 10.60 -16.76 50.81
N GLU A 3 9.41 -17.24 51.22
CA GLU A 3 8.15 -17.11 50.45
C GLU A 3 7.86 -15.68 49.98
N ARG A 4 8.19 -14.66 50.80
CA ARG A 4 8.03 -13.25 50.46
C ARG A 4 8.84 -12.82 49.24
N GLY A 5 10.09 -13.30 49.11
CA GLY A 5 10.95 -12.98 47.96
C GLY A 5 10.45 -13.60 46.67
N VAL A 6 9.86 -14.80 46.74
CA VAL A 6 9.24 -15.48 45.59
C VAL A 6 7.96 -14.75 45.15
N LYS A 7 7.12 -14.31 46.09
CA LYS A 7 5.91 -13.51 45.80
C LYS A 7 6.25 -12.16 45.16
N LEU A 8 7.23 -11.44 45.69
CA LEU A 8 7.66 -10.14 45.15
C LEU A 8 8.18 -10.27 43.70
N ARG A 9 9.02 -11.28 43.42
CA ARG A 9 9.53 -11.54 42.07
C ARG A 9 8.39 -11.87 41.09
N ARG A 10 7.39 -12.66 41.51
CA ARG A 10 6.21 -12.96 40.68
C ARG A 10 5.42 -11.70 40.33
N ILE A 11 5.23 -10.80 41.29
CA ILE A 11 4.54 -9.52 41.05
C ILE A 11 5.31 -8.67 40.04
N VAL A 12 6.63 -8.54 40.18
CA VAL A 12 7.46 -7.77 39.24
C VAL A 12 7.35 -8.34 37.82
N VAL A 13 7.44 -9.66 37.67
CA VAL A 13 7.30 -10.31 36.35
C VAL A 13 5.92 -10.06 35.75
N LEU A 14 4.85 -10.13 36.57
CA LEU A 14 3.50 -9.83 36.12
C LEU A 14 3.34 -8.36 35.71
N CYS A 15 3.91 -7.42 36.46
CA CYS A 15 3.88 -5.99 36.11
C CYS A 15 4.64 -5.72 34.79
N VAL A 16 5.83 -6.31 34.59
CA VAL A 16 6.56 -6.19 33.34
C VAL A 16 5.77 -6.80 32.18
N GLY A 17 5.17 -7.97 32.37
CA GLY A 17 4.31 -8.60 31.37
C GLY A 17 3.08 -7.76 31.03
N ALA A 18 2.44 -7.15 32.03
CA ALA A 18 1.30 -6.26 31.83
C ALA A 18 1.69 -4.99 31.05
N VAL A 19 2.81 -4.36 31.41
CA VAL A 19 3.33 -3.19 30.68
C VAL A 19 3.66 -3.56 29.23
N PHE A 20 4.34 -4.69 29.02
CA PHE A 20 4.64 -5.18 27.68
C PHE A 20 3.38 -5.42 26.84
N LEU A 21 2.36 -6.05 27.44
CA LEU A 21 1.08 -6.27 26.78
C LEU A 21 0.39 -4.95 26.40
N LEU A 22 0.39 -3.96 27.30
CA LEU A 22 -0.18 -2.64 27.03
C LEU A 22 0.54 -1.93 25.88
N VAL A 23 1.87 -2.04 25.81
CA VAL A 23 2.66 -1.49 24.70
C VAL A 23 2.29 -2.18 23.37
N LEU A 24 2.17 -3.51 23.35
CA LEU A 24 1.76 -4.24 22.15
C LEU A 24 0.35 -3.87 21.68
N ILE A 25 -0.60 -3.72 22.62
CA ILE A 25 -1.96 -3.27 22.29
C ILE A 25 -1.90 -1.87 21.68
N GLY A 26 -1.17 -0.94 22.31
CA GLY A 26 -1.00 0.42 21.80
C GLY A 26 -0.37 0.45 20.40
N ALA A 27 0.69 -0.32 20.18
CA ALA A 27 1.32 -0.46 18.88
C ALA A 27 0.34 -1.02 17.84
N THR A 28 -0.39 -2.08 18.17
CA THR A 28 -1.37 -2.70 17.26
C THR A 28 -2.47 -1.72 16.84
N ILE A 29 -3.02 -0.97 17.79
CA ILE A 29 -4.00 0.08 17.51
C ILE A 29 -3.39 1.14 16.60
N TYR A 30 -2.18 1.63 16.92
CA TYR A 30 -1.50 2.62 16.10
C TYR A 30 -1.28 2.12 14.66
N CYS A 31 -0.83 0.87 14.47
CA CYS A 31 -0.65 0.28 13.15
C CYS A 31 -1.95 0.30 12.35
N GLN A 32 -3.06 -0.14 12.94
CA GLN A 32 -4.32 -0.28 12.22
C GLN A 32 -5.02 1.07 12.00
N THR A 33 -5.14 1.89 13.05
CA THR A 33 -5.96 3.11 13.00
C THR A 33 -5.15 4.37 12.75
N GLY A 34 -3.90 4.44 13.22
CA GLY A 34 -3.05 5.62 13.09
C GLY A 34 -2.25 5.66 11.79
N TYR A 35 -1.86 4.48 11.31
CA TYR A 35 -0.99 4.29 10.16
C TYR A 35 -1.77 3.80 8.93
N VAL A 36 -2.22 2.54 8.91
CA VAL A 36 -2.83 1.91 7.71
C VAL A 36 -4.10 2.62 7.27
N SER A 37 -4.98 3.03 8.19
CA SER A 37 -6.28 3.64 7.86
C SER A 37 -6.17 4.95 7.06
N LYS A 38 -5.05 5.67 7.20
CA LYS A 38 -4.80 6.96 6.56
C LYS A 38 -4.20 6.84 5.16
N LEU A 39 -3.76 5.64 4.78
CA LEU A 39 -3.19 5.40 3.46
C LEU A 39 -4.30 5.41 2.39
N PRO A 40 -4.03 5.99 1.21
CA PRO A 40 -4.92 5.89 0.07
C PRO A 40 -5.16 4.42 -0.29
N VAL A 41 -6.41 4.11 -0.65
CA VAL A 41 -6.80 2.77 -1.11
C VAL A 41 -6.63 2.73 -2.62
N VAL A 42 -5.99 1.68 -3.12
CA VAL A 42 -5.88 1.43 -4.56
C VAL A 42 -6.50 0.07 -4.90
N GLN A 43 -7.25 0.02 -6.00
CA GLN A 43 -7.70 -1.23 -6.58
C GLN A 43 -6.70 -1.68 -7.63
N LEU A 44 -6.27 -2.93 -7.50
CA LEU A 44 -5.30 -3.52 -8.38
C LEU A 44 -5.98 -4.39 -9.42
N GLY A 45 -5.39 -4.42 -10.61
CA GLY A 45 -5.76 -5.36 -11.63
C GLY A 45 -4.60 -5.66 -12.56
N ARG A 46 -4.83 -6.62 -13.44
CA ARG A 46 -3.92 -6.94 -14.51
C ARG A 46 -4.62 -6.61 -15.83
N PRO A 47 -4.13 -5.65 -16.62
CA PRO A 47 -4.78 -5.31 -17.87
C PRO A 47 -4.70 -6.48 -18.84
N GLU A 48 -5.81 -6.77 -19.53
CA GLU A 48 -5.80 -7.74 -20.62
C GLU A 48 -5.01 -7.15 -21.78
N LYS A 49 -3.86 -7.77 -22.11
CA LYS A 49 -2.98 -7.35 -23.22
C LYS A 49 -2.49 -5.89 -23.15
N GLY A 50 -2.49 -5.28 -21.96
CA GLY A 50 -2.07 -3.88 -21.77
C GLY A 50 -3.18 -2.84 -21.97
N CYS A 51 -4.43 -3.25 -22.16
CA CYS A 51 -5.56 -2.31 -22.19
C CYS A 51 -5.90 -1.83 -20.77
N LEU A 52 -5.70 -0.53 -20.53
CA LEU A 52 -6.01 0.14 -19.28
C LEU A 52 -7.30 0.96 -19.41
N PRO A 53 -8.17 0.99 -18.39
CA PRO A 53 -9.27 1.94 -18.39
C PRO A 53 -8.70 3.36 -18.32
N LEU A 54 -9.36 4.34 -18.95
CA LEU A 54 -8.90 5.73 -18.94
C LEU A 54 -8.77 6.29 -17.52
N ASP A 55 -9.62 5.84 -16.58
CA ASP A 55 -9.55 6.21 -15.16
C ASP A 55 -8.28 5.71 -14.43
N ALA A 56 -7.51 4.80 -15.03
CA ALA A 56 -6.22 4.32 -14.52
C ALA A 56 -5.02 5.07 -15.10
N VAL A 57 -5.26 5.95 -16.07
CA VAL A 57 -4.24 6.67 -16.82
C VAL A 57 -4.25 8.14 -16.40
N LEU A 58 -3.07 8.66 -16.09
CA LEU A 58 -2.86 10.06 -15.81
C LEU A 58 -2.26 10.73 -17.05
N ASP A 59 -3.08 11.48 -17.78
CA ASP A 59 -2.64 12.31 -18.90
C ASP A 59 -2.41 13.75 -18.42
N THR A 60 -1.18 14.23 -18.51
CA THR A 60 -0.81 15.60 -18.14
C THR A 60 -0.89 16.58 -19.32
N GLY A 61 -1.24 16.09 -20.51
CA GLY A 61 -1.26 16.82 -21.79
C GLY A 61 0.09 16.81 -22.53
N GLU A 62 1.20 16.55 -21.83
CA GLU A 62 2.51 16.33 -22.44
C GLU A 62 2.92 14.85 -22.38
N GLU A 63 2.59 14.19 -21.28
CA GLU A 63 3.03 12.83 -20.99
C GLU A 63 1.90 12.02 -20.37
N VAL A 64 1.89 10.74 -20.72
CA VAL A 64 0.91 9.79 -20.20
C VAL A 64 1.58 8.87 -19.21
N TYR A 65 0.96 8.71 -18.05
CA TYR A 65 1.48 7.92 -16.94
C TYR A 65 0.46 6.89 -16.47
N PHE A 66 0.97 5.79 -15.94
CA PHE A 66 0.17 4.83 -15.18
C PHE A 66 0.93 4.41 -13.93
N HIS A 67 0.20 3.92 -12.94
CA HIS A 67 0.75 3.54 -11.65
C HIS A 67 0.66 2.03 -11.44
N TYR A 68 1.67 1.45 -10.82
CA TYR A 68 1.69 0.04 -10.43
C TYR A 68 2.16 -0.09 -8.98
N VAL A 69 1.99 -1.26 -8.39
CA VAL A 69 2.33 -1.47 -6.98
C VAL A 69 3.43 -2.51 -6.83
N GLN A 70 4.44 -2.14 -6.07
CA GLN A 70 5.48 -3.05 -5.58
C GLN A 70 5.29 -3.33 -4.09
N GLN A 71 5.53 -4.58 -3.72
CA GLN A 71 5.49 -4.98 -2.32
C GLN A 71 6.89 -4.84 -1.70
N GLU A 72 6.98 -4.13 -0.59
CA GLU A 72 8.21 -3.96 0.18
C GLU A 72 8.03 -4.38 1.64
N GLU A 73 9.13 -4.56 2.36
CA GLU A 73 9.13 -4.75 3.80
C GLU A 73 9.03 -3.39 4.51
N GLY A 74 8.14 -3.29 5.49
CA GLY A 74 7.85 -2.08 6.25
C GLY A 74 7.90 -2.30 7.76
N PRO A 75 7.81 -1.22 8.55
CA PRO A 75 7.98 -1.26 10.01
C PRO A 75 6.91 -2.09 10.73
N TRP A 76 5.77 -2.34 10.08
CA TRP A 76 4.62 -3.06 10.63
C TRP A 76 4.23 -4.29 9.80
N GLY A 77 5.15 -4.79 8.97
CA GLY A 77 4.91 -5.90 8.05
C GLY A 77 5.06 -5.47 6.59
N ARG A 78 4.37 -6.15 5.67
CA ARG A 78 4.42 -5.82 4.25
C ARG A 78 3.75 -4.46 4.00
N ARG A 79 4.37 -3.63 3.17
CA ARG A 79 3.82 -2.39 2.67
C ARG A 79 3.77 -2.40 1.15
N TYR A 80 2.89 -1.58 0.59
CA TYR A 80 2.67 -1.49 -0.84
C TYR A 80 3.06 -0.10 -1.29
N ILE A 81 4.09 -0.02 -2.13
CA ILE A 81 4.64 1.23 -2.63
C ILE A 81 4.16 1.41 -4.06
N LEU A 82 3.53 2.57 -4.29
CA LEU A 82 3.13 3.01 -5.60
C LEU A 82 4.36 3.38 -6.41
N ARG A 83 4.43 2.86 -7.63
CA ARG A 83 5.44 3.22 -8.61
C ARG A 83 4.78 3.83 -9.83
N ARG A 84 5.46 4.77 -10.46
CA ARG A 84 4.98 5.43 -11.69
C ARG A 84 5.80 4.98 -12.89
N SER A 85 5.11 4.59 -13.96
CA SER A 85 5.71 4.35 -15.27
C SER A 85 5.12 5.31 -16.29
N GLN A 86 5.95 5.74 -17.23
CA GLN A 86 5.54 6.54 -18.37
C GLN A 86 5.13 5.62 -19.52
N ALA A 87 4.02 5.94 -20.16
CA ALA A 87 3.57 5.30 -21.39
C ALA A 87 4.15 6.06 -22.58
N TYR A 88 5.15 5.48 -23.25
CA TYR A 88 5.72 6.08 -24.46
C TYR A 88 4.97 5.63 -25.72
N ASN A 89 4.46 4.40 -25.70
CA ASN A 89 3.72 3.83 -26.81
C ASN A 89 2.31 3.49 -26.30
N TYR A 90 1.32 4.28 -26.74
CA TYR A 90 -0.06 4.04 -26.40
C TYR A 90 -0.99 4.32 -27.59
N MET A 91 -2.18 3.72 -27.54
CA MET A 91 -3.22 3.90 -28.54
C MET A 91 -4.59 3.89 -27.87
N ASP A 92 -5.39 4.90 -28.15
CA ASP A 92 -6.78 4.98 -27.70
C ASP A 92 -7.62 3.93 -28.46
N MET A 93 -8.42 3.17 -27.71
CA MET A 93 -9.33 2.18 -28.25
C MET A 93 -10.76 2.73 -28.28
N GLU A 94 -11.57 2.24 -29.22
CA GLU A 94 -12.98 2.66 -29.38
C GLU A 94 -13.86 2.27 -28.18
N ASP A 95 -13.42 1.33 -27.35
CA ASP A 95 -14.13 0.85 -26.16
C ASP A 95 -13.92 1.73 -24.91
N GLY A 96 -13.19 2.84 -25.04
CA GLY A 96 -12.88 3.74 -23.92
C GLY A 96 -11.76 3.21 -23.02
N THR A 97 -10.93 2.30 -23.52
CA THR A 97 -9.64 1.93 -22.91
C THR A 97 -8.47 2.50 -23.69
N MET A 98 -7.30 2.54 -23.06
CA MET A 98 -6.05 2.89 -23.70
C MET A 98 -5.13 1.68 -23.68
N LEU A 99 -4.69 1.23 -24.85
CA LEU A 99 -3.66 0.21 -24.94
C LEU A 99 -2.31 0.85 -24.64
N VAL A 100 -1.64 0.38 -23.59
CA VAL A 100 -0.29 0.78 -23.21
C VAL A 100 0.64 -0.42 -23.34
N TYR A 101 1.63 -0.32 -24.22
CA TYR A 101 2.51 -1.46 -24.52
C TYR A 101 3.39 -1.82 -23.31
N GLU A 102 3.86 -0.83 -22.57
CA GLU A 102 4.67 -1.02 -21.36
C GLU A 102 3.88 -1.75 -20.26
N ALA A 103 2.57 -1.48 -20.17
CA ALA A 103 1.65 -2.14 -19.24
C ALA A 103 1.41 -3.62 -19.60
N ALA A 104 1.50 -4.00 -20.88
CA ALA A 104 1.36 -5.38 -21.33
C ALA A 104 2.54 -6.27 -20.89
N THR A 105 3.73 -5.68 -20.76
CA THR A 105 4.95 -6.39 -20.36
C THR A 105 5.22 -6.36 -18.87
N LEU A 106 4.51 -5.52 -18.11
CA LEU A 106 4.71 -5.36 -16.68
C LEU A 106 4.20 -6.60 -15.92
N GLU A 107 5.03 -7.12 -15.02
CA GLU A 107 4.65 -8.26 -14.18
C GLU A 107 3.86 -7.81 -12.94
N GLU A 108 4.17 -6.61 -12.45
CA GLU A 108 3.52 -6.02 -11.30
C GLU A 108 2.05 -5.66 -11.56
N PRO A 109 1.20 -5.75 -10.52
CA PRO A 109 -0.19 -5.33 -10.63
C PRO A 109 -0.29 -3.82 -10.83
N ILE A 110 -1.17 -3.42 -11.75
CA ILE A 110 -1.40 -2.03 -12.11
C ILE A 110 -2.58 -1.49 -11.29
N VAL A 111 -2.49 -0.21 -10.93
CA VAL A 111 -3.56 0.51 -10.25
C VAL A 111 -4.66 0.85 -11.25
N LEU A 112 -5.85 0.29 -11.05
CA LEU A 112 -7.01 0.56 -11.90
C LEU A 112 -7.83 1.74 -11.40
N SER A 113 -7.85 1.96 -10.09
CA SER A 113 -8.51 3.11 -9.46
C SER A 113 -7.92 3.37 -8.08
N ALA A 114 -8.16 4.57 -7.56
CA ALA A 114 -7.72 4.98 -6.24
C ALA A 114 -8.82 5.74 -5.49
N SER A 115 -8.78 5.72 -4.15
CA SER A 115 -9.69 6.48 -3.30
C SER A 115 -9.42 7.99 -3.30
N VAL A 116 -8.32 8.42 -3.92
CA VAL A 116 -7.92 9.81 -4.10
C VAL A 116 -7.69 10.07 -5.59
N PRO A 117 -7.78 11.33 -6.06
CA PRO A 117 -7.51 11.65 -7.46
C PRO A 117 -6.09 11.23 -7.89
N LEU A 118 -5.93 10.79 -9.14
CA LEU A 118 -4.65 10.28 -9.66
C LEU A 118 -3.54 11.34 -9.63
N GLU A 119 -3.88 12.62 -9.75
CA GLU A 119 -2.93 13.74 -9.70
C GLU A 119 -2.26 13.89 -8.33
N VAL A 120 -2.91 13.39 -7.28
CA VAL A 120 -2.40 13.41 -5.90
C VAL A 120 -1.42 12.26 -5.66
N LEU A 121 -1.54 11.16 -6.43
CA LEU A 121 -0.65 10.02 -6.33
C LEU A 121 0.74 10.38 -6.85
N TYR A 122 1.79 9.92 -6.17
CA TYR A 122 3.18 10.14 -6.56
C TYR A 122 4.03 8.88 -6.39
N ASP A 123 5.12 8.80 -7.14
CA ASP A 123 6.07 7.69 -7.05
C ASP A 123 6.68 7.57 -5.64
N GLY A 124 6.67 6.37 -5.08
CA GLY A 124 7.11 6.13 -3.71
C GLY A 124 6.03 6.33 -2.64
N MET A 125 4.81 6.73 -3.02
CA MET A 125 3.70 6.82 -2.08
C MET A 125 3.34 5.43 -1.53
N GLU A 126 3.20 5.32 -0.21
CA GLU A 126 2.66 4.10 0.40
C GLU A 126 1.14 4.09 0.29
N VAL A 127 0.59 2.97 -0.14
CA VAL A 127 -0.84 2.76 -0.36
C VAL A 127 -1.30 1.49 0.34
N ARG A 128 -2.61 1.34 0.50
CA ARG A 128 -3.23 0.09 0.93
C ARG A 128 -4.09 -0.49 -0.17
N LEU A 129 -4.20 -1.81 -0.19
CA LEU A 129 -4.99 -2.52 -1.18
C LEU A 129 -6.47 -2.51 -0.78
N GLY A 130 -7.34 -2.26 -1.75
CA GLY A 130 -8.80 -2.25 -1.62
C GLY A 130 -9.48 -3.51 -2.10
#